data_AF-A0A2V5PKE3-F1
#
_entry.id   AF-A0A2V5PKE3-F1
#
_cell.length_a   1.000
_cell.length_b   1.000
_cell.length_c   1.000
_cell.angle_alpha   90.00
_cell.angle_beta   90.00
_cell.angle_gamma   90.00
#
_symmetry.space_group_name_H-M   'P 1'
#
loop_
_entity.id
_entity.type
_entity.pdbx_description
1 polymer ?
#
loop_
_entity_poly.entity_id
_entity_poly.type
_entity_poly.pdbx_seq_one_letter_code
_entity_poly.pdbx_strand_id
1 'polypeptide(L)'
;MAYRDEVKEQSLTLRLPASLLDWIEGVRGGLDCSEYIVRLLEQRMEQTQRENEERQRWLELGRRQYTEEVCRQTLRINEEFPIHEE
;
A
#
# COMPACT_ATOMS: atom_id res chain seq x y z
N MET A 1 -33.17 6.36 19.35
CA MET A 1 -33.47 5.28 18.40
C MET A 1 -32.27 5.17 17.47
N ALA A 2 -31.54 4.06 17.55
CA ALA A 2 -30.35 3.83 16.74
C ALA A 2 -30.78 3.48 15.31
N TYR A 3 -30.39 4.28 14.33
CA TYR A 3 -30.41 3.88 12.92
C TYR A 3 -29.33 2.80 12.77
N ARG A 4 -29.75 1.53 12.77
CA ARG A 4 -28.94 0.48 12.19
C ARG A 4 -29.08 0.64 10.69
N ASP A 5 -28.10 1.27 10.06
CA ASP A 5 -27.92 1.13 8.62
C ASP A 5 -27.77 -0.37 8.35
N GLU A 6 -28.83 -0.95 7.77
CA GLU A 6 -28.78 -2.29 7.20
C GLU A 6 -27.79 -2.23 6.04
N VAL A 7 -26.55 -2.60 6.31
CA VAL A 7 -25.54 -2.81 5.28
C VAL A 7 -26.11 -3.87 4.35
N LYS A 8 -26.65 -3.46 3.21
CA LYS A 8 -27.09 -4.38 2.15
C LYS A 8 -25.88 -5.23 1.78
N GLU A 9 -25.95 -6.53 2.06
CA GLU A 9 -24.95 -7.48 1.58
C GLU A 9 -24.84 -7.36 0.07
N GLN A 10 -23.72 -6.82 -0.40
CA GLN A 10 -23.41 -6.74 -1.82
C GLN A 10 -22.85 -8.08 -2.24
N SER A 11 -23.58 -8.82 -3.07
CA SER A 11 -23.09 -10.07 -3.65
C SER A 11 -22.24 -9.77 -4.87
N LEU A 12 -21.03 -10.35 -4.91
CA LEU A 12 -20.10 -10.21 -6.03
C LEU A 12 -19.73 -11.60 -6.54
N THR A 13 -19.80 -11.80 -7.85
CA THR A 13 -19.46 -13.09 -8.48
C THR A 13 -18.07 -13.01 -9.07
N LEU A 14 -17.17 -13.88 -8.59
CA LEU A 14 -15.80 -14.00 -9.10
C LEU A 14 -15.69 -15.21 -10.04
N ARG A 15 -14.99 -15.04 -11.15
CA ARG A 15 -14.64 -16.15 -12.05
C ARG A 15 -13.25 -16.64 -11.67
N LEU A 16 -13.18 -17.85 -11.14
CA LEU A 16 -11.94 -18.51 -10.74
C LEU A 16 -11.71 -19.75 -11.62
N PRO A 17 -10.45 -20.05 -12.00
CA PRO A 17 -10.08 -21.35 -12.54
C PRO A 17 -10.48 -22.48 -11.59
N ALA A 18 -10.93 -23.61 -12.14
CA ALA A 18 -11.31 -24.78 -11.36
C ALA A 18 -10.19 -25.24 -10.40
N SER A 19 -8.94 -25.20 -10.85
CA SER A 19 -7.77 -25.55 -10.04
C SER A 19 -7.60 -24.68 -8.78
N LEU A 20 -8.01 -23.41 -8.85
CA LEU A 20 -7.96 -22.51 -7.68
C LEU A 20 -9.11 -22.76 -6.73
N LEU A 21 -10.29 -23.12 -7.24
CA LEU A 21 -11.42 -23.52 -6.38
C LEU A 21 -11.10 -24.82 -5.63
N ASP A 22 -10.56 -25.82 -6.33
CA ASP A 22 -10.14 -27.09 -5.72
C ASP A 22 -9.07 -26.87 -4.64
N TRP A 23 -8.13 -25.97 -4.92
CA TRP A 23 -7.13 -25.58 -3.93
C TRP A 23 -7.76 -24.91 -2.70
N ILE A 24 -8.67 -23.94 -2.89
CA ILE A 24 -9.40 -23.27 -1.81
C ILE A 24 -10.16 -24.28 -0.95
N GLU A 25 -10.87 -25.22 -1.57
CA GLU A 25 -11.58 -26.29 -0.86
C GLU A 25 -10.63 -27.14 -0.01
N GLY A 26 -9.40 -27.36 -0.48
CA GLY A 26 -8.37 -28.09 0.26
C GLY A 26 -7.78 -27.33 1.46
N VAL A 27 -7.78 -25.99 1.43
CA VAL A 27 -7.10 -25.16 2.45
C VAL A 27 -8.05 -24.37 3.38
N ARG A 28 -9.33 -24.20 3.00
CA ARG A 28 -10.30 -23.43 3.80
C ARG A 28 -10.65 -24.07 5.15
N GLY A 29 -10.38 -25.37 5.31
CA GLY A 29 -10.71 -26.12 6.51
C GLY A 29 -12.22 -26.15 6.74
N GLY A 30 -12.67 -25.70 7.92
CA GLY A 30 -14.09 -25.65 8.28
C GLY A 30 -14.81 -24.35 7.92
N LEU A 31 -14.14 -23.38 7.30
CA LEU A 31 -14.73 -22.09 6.95
C LEU A 31 -15.58 -22.21 5.69
N ASP A 32 -16.66 -21.44 5.61
CA ASP A 32 -17.43 -21.30 4.36
C ASP A 32 -16.55 -20.68 3.27
N CYS A 33 -16.73 -21.16 2.03
CA CYS A 33 -15.89 -20.75 0.89
C CYS A 33 -15.93 -19.23 0.66
N SER A 34 -17.11 -18.61 0.78
CA SER A 34 -17.27 -17.15 0.70
C SER A 34 -16.53 -16.42 1.82
N GLU A 35 -16.67 -16.87 3.07
CA GLU A 35 -15.98 -16.27 4.22
C GLU A 35 -14.46 -16.36 4.06
N TYR A 36 -13.96 -17.51 3.62
CA TYR A 36 -12.54 -17.73 3.39
C TYR A 36 -12.00 -16.81 2.28
N ILE A 37 -12.73 -16.67 1.17
CA ILE A 37 -12.35 -15.76 0.07
C ILE A 37 -12.33 -14.31 0.56
N VAL A 38 -13.33 -13.88 1.34
CA VAL A 38 -13.36 -12.52 1.91
C VAL A 38 -12.14 -12.28 2.78
N ARG A 39 -11.79 -13.20 3.68
CA ARG A 39 -10.58 -13.09 4.52
C ARG A 39 -9.30 -13.01 3.69
N LEU A 40 -9.19 -13.80 2.63
CA LEU A 40 -8.03 -13.73 1.72
C LEU A 40 -7.93 -12.37 1.02
N LEU A 41 -9.05 -11.80 0.59
CA LEU A 41 -9.09 -10.48 -0.04
C LEU A 41 -8.72 -9.38 0.97
N GLU A 42 -9.28 -9.41 2.18
CA GLU A 42 -8.96 -8.47 3.25
C GLU A 42 -7.47 -8.50 3.60
N GLN A 43 -6.90 -9.69 3.80
CA GLN A 43 -5.46 -9.85 4.06
C GLN A 43 -4.61 -9.29 2.91
N ARG A 44 -5.00 -9.54 1.67
CA ARG A 44 -4.27 -9.02 0.51
C ARG A 44 -4.37 -7.50 0.41
N MET A 45 -5.53 -6.93 0.72
CA MET A 45 -5.73 -5.48 0.75
C MET A 45 -4.87 -4.83 1.84
N GLU A 46 -4.89 -5.36 3.06
CA GLU A 46 -4.05 -4.88 4.16
C GLU A 46 -2.56 -4.94 3.82
N GLN A 47 -2.10 -6.07 3.25
CA GLN A 47 -0.72 -6.22 2.85
C GLN A 47 -0.33 -5.17 1.79
N THR A 48 -1.16 -5.00 0.76
CA THR A 48 -0.93 -4.03 -0.31
C THR A 48 -0.88 -2.60 0.24
N GLN A 49 -1.75 -2.28 1.21
CA GLN A 49 -1.75 -0.98 1.86
C GLN A 49 -0.45 -0.74 2.63
N ARG A 50 0.01 -1.72 3.43
CA ARG A 50 1.27 -1.61 4.18
C ARG A 50 2.48 -1.44 3.25
N GLU A 51 2.56 -2.22 2.17
CA GLU A 51 3.61 -2.12 1.15
C GLU A 51 3.63 -0.73 0.50
N ASN A 52 2.46 -0.18 0.18
CA ASN A 52 2.34 1.17 -0.37
C ASN A 52 2.77 2.25 0.64
N GLU A 53 2.37 2.14 1.90
CA GLU A 53 2.76 3.08 2.95
C GLU A 53 4.26 3.05 3.22
N GLU A 54 4.90 1.88 3.20
CA GLU A 54 6.35 1.74 3.31
C GLU A 54 7.07 2.36 2.12
N ARG A 55 6.59 2.08 0.89
CA ARG A 55 7.13 2.70 -0.32
C ARG A 55 7.03 4.22 -0.27
N GLN A 56 5.90 4.78 0.17
CA GLN A 56 5.73 6.22 0.30
C GLN A 56 6.70 6.80 1.32
N ARG A 57 6.85 6.16 2.50
CA ARG A 57 7.84 6.56 3.51
C ARG A 57 9.26 6.57 2.95
N TRP A 58 9.65 5.55 2.19
CA TRP A 58 10.96 5.49 1.55
C TRP A 58 11.16 6.60 0.51
N LEU A 59 10.15 6.87 -0.33
CA LEU A 59 10.18 7.95 -1.32
C LEU A 59 10.28 9.33 -0.66
N GLU A 60 9.55 9.57 0.43
CA GLU A 60 9.61 10.82 1.19
C GLU A 60 10.97 11.03 1.84
N LEU A 61 11.56 9.98 2.42
CA LEU A 61 12.90 10.03 3.00
C LEU A 61 13.94 10.40 1.94
N GLY A 62 13.89 9.75 0.78
CA GLY A 62 14.78 10.05 -0.35
C GLY A 62 14.62 11.49 -0.85
N ARG A 63 13.39 12.00 -0.93
CA ARG A 63 13.12 13.39 -1.29
C ARG A 63 13.77 14.36 -0.32
N ARG A 64 13.64 14.15 0.99
CA ARG A 64 14.23 15.04 2.01
C ARG A 64 15.76 15.05 1.93
N GLN A 65 16.37 13.87 1.94
CA GLN A 65 17.82 13.71 1.88
C GLN A 65 18.42 14.34 0.62
N TYR A 66 17.76 14.19 -0.53
CA TYR A 66 18.20 14.80 -1.78
C TYR A 66 18.22 16.34 -1.68
N THR A 67 17.16 16.98 -1.17
CA THR A 67 17.14 18.45 -1.01
C THR A 67 18.18 18.96 -0.02
N GLU A 68 18.35 18.29 1.12
CA GLU A 68 19.35 18.67 2.12
C GLU A 68 20.77 18.57 1.57
N GLU A 69 21.07 17.50 0.85
CA GLU A 69 22.39 17.29 0.26
C GLU A 69 22.66 18.26 -0.89
N VAL A 70 21.70 18.52 -1.77
CA VAL A 70 21.83 19.54 -2.83
C VAL A 70 22.04 20.93 -2.23
N CYS A 71 21.33 21.28 -1.16
CA CYS A 71 21.52 22.55 -0.45
C CYS A 71 22.94 22.65 0.12
N ARG A 72 23.43 21.60 0.80
CA ARG A 72 24.80 21.55 1.33
C ARG A 72 25.84 21.71 0.21
N GLN A 73 25.68 20.99 -0.90
CA GLN A 73 26.60 21.08 -2.04
C GLN A 73 26.58 22.48 -2.67
N THR A 74 25.41 23.09 -2.81
CA THR A 74 25.26 24.44 -3.37
C THR A 74 25.93 25.49 -2.47
N LEU A 75 25.73 25.42 -1.15
CA LEU A 75 26.40 26.31 -0.20
C LEU A 75 27.92 26.18 -0.29
N ARG A 76 28.43 24.93 -0.35
CA ARG A 76 29.86 24.68 -0.51
C ARG A 76 30.41 25.26 -1.81
N ILE A 77 29.70 25.12 -2.92
CA ILE A 77 30.10 25.70 -4.21
C ILE A 77 30.14 27.24 -4.12
N ASN A 78 29.17 27.87 -3.47
CA ASN A 78 29.18 29.33 -3.25
C ASN A 78 30.34 29.80 -2.35
N GLU A 79 30.74 28.99 -1.36
CA GLU A 79 31.93 29.28 -0.54
C GLU A 79 33.22 29.14 -1.35
N GLU A 80 33.29 28.14 -2.25
CA GLU A 80 34.45 27.90 -3.11
C GLU A 80 34.54 28.90 -4.29
N PHE A 81 33.40 29.41 -4.76
CA PHE A 81 33.28 30.34 -5.90
C PHE A 81 32.30 31.48 -5.57
N PRO A 82 32.71 32.48 -4.77
CA PRO A 82 31.83 33.58 -4.40
C PRO A 82 31.43 34.40 -5.63
N ILE A 83 30.11 34.54 -5.84
CA ILE A 83 29.56 35.42 -6.87
C ILE A 83 29.67 36.84 -6.34
N HIS A 84 30.62 37.61 -6.86
CA HIS A 84 30.68 39.04 -6.65
C HIS A 84 29.72 39.69 -7.65
N GLU A 85 28.62 40.28 -7.17
CA GLU A 85 27.80 41.17 -7.99
C GLU A 85 28.60 42.45 -8.27
N GLU A 86 28.89 42.73 -9.55
CA GLU A 86 29.53 43.96 -10.04
C GLU A 86 28.54 45.13 -10.11
#